data_AF-A0A7W1SKW7-F1
#
_entry.id   AF-A0A7W1SKW7-F1
#
_cell.length_a   1.000
_cell.length_b   1.000
_cell.length_c   1.000
_cell.angle_alpha   90.00
_cell.angle_beta   90.00
_cell.angle_gamma   90.00
#
_symmetry.space_group_name_H-M   'P 1'
#
loop_
_entity.id
_entity.type
_entity.pdbx_description
1 polymer ?
#
loop_
_entity_poly.entity_id
_entity_poly.type
_entity_poly.pdbx_seq_one_letter_code
_entity_poly.pdbx_strand_id
1 'polypeptide(L)'
;MRLEDPAGEATGGKVPLPAVAEQPTESPPPRRTHLVTVVTRALGGQDQSDPGATLRERYWNPHERRWNEADFDSMESLLRRHVEEAGWELLQEQRLDAPLAVELIFKAHRVDFTRPSREQILRDIGMTPDDVSDLLEHVDREQEET
;
A
#
# COMPACT_ATOMS: atom_id res chain seq x y z
N MET A 1 44.00 68.86 -18.84
CA MET A 1 44.44 67.85 -17.86
C MET A 1 44.00 68.32 -16.48
N ARG A 2 42.83 67.87 -16.02
CA ARG A 2 42.46 67.60 -14.62
C ARG A 2 40.99 67.14 -14.62
N LEU A 3 40.79 65.89 -14.23
CA LEU A 3 39.52 65.36 -13.69
C LEU A 3 39.06 66.27 -12.54
N GLU A 4 37.75 66.46 -12.36
CA GLU A 4 36.97 66.00 -11.19
C GLU A 4 35.45 65.97 -11.55
N ASP A 5 34.81 64.84 -11.28
CA ASP A 5 33.37 64.54 -11.22
C ASP A 5 33.10 64.00 -9.79
N PRO A 6 31.86 63.76 -9.30
CA PRO A 6 30.59 64.45 -9.49
C PRO A 6 29.77 64.59 -8.17
N ALA A 7 28.72 65.40 -8.18
CA ALA A 7 27.57 65.28 -7.26
C ALA A 7 26.35 65.78 -8.04
N GLY A 8 25.22 65.12 -8.15
CA GLY A 8 24.64 63.97 -7.50
C GLY A 8 23.14 64.18 -7.70
N GLU A 9 22.44 63.33 -8.44
CA GLU A 9 20.99 63.48 -8.59
C GLU A 9 20.28 62.14 -8.53
N ALA A 10 19.27 62.12 -7.68
CA ALA A 10 18.53 60.98 -7.20
C ALA A 10 17.65 60.39 -8.30
N THR A 11 17.78 59.10 -8.53
CA THR A 11 16.73 58.29 -9.15
C THR A 11 16.30 57.20 -8.17
N GLY A 12 15.11 57.38 -7.62
CA GLY A 12 14.42 56.38 -6.80
C GLY A 12 14.10 55.15 -7.64
N GLY A 13 14.98 54.15 -7.57
CA GLY A 13 14.73 52.80 -8.08
C GLY A 13 14.05 51.95 -7.01
N LYS A 14 12.77 51.66 -7.23
CA LYS A 14 11.97 50.72 -6.42
C LYS A 14 12.64 49.33 -6.45
N VAL A 15 13.26 48.91 -5.35
CA VAL A 15 13.84 47.57 -5.21
C VAL A 15 12.70 46.55 -5.21
N PRO A 16 12.68 45.53 -6.09
CA PRO A 16 11.74 44.43 -5.96
C PRO A 16 12.15 43.59 -4.75
N LEU A 17 11.20 43.25 -3.87
CA LEU A 17 11.42 42.22 -2.85
C LEU A 17 11.82 40.91 -3.56
N PRO A 18 12.77 40.13 -3.02
CA PRO A 18 13.07 38.81 -3.57
C PRO A 18 11.80 37.97 -3.47
N ALA A 19 11.36 37.43 -4.62
CA ALA A 19 10.33 36.41 -4.65
C ALA A 19 10.80 35.27 -3.74
N VAL A 20 10.01 34.95 -2.72
CA VAL A 20 10.16 33.68 -2.00
C VAL A 20 9.96 32.61 -3.05
N ALA A 21 11.06 31.95 -3.44
CA ALA A 21 10.97 30.75 -4.24
C ALA A 21 10.09 29.77 -3.47
N GLU A 22 8.93 29.44 -4.03
CA GLU A 22 8.14 28.31 -3.56
C GLU A 22 9.11 27.13 -3.53
N GLN A 23 9.47 26.67 -2.33
CA GLN A 23 10.26 25.45 -2.22
C GLN A 23 9.47 24.37 -2.95
N PRO A 24 10.08 23.60 -3.86
CA PRO A 24 9.42 22.44 -4.43
C PRO A 24 8.90 21.63 -3.25
N THR A 25 7.59 21.51 -3.13
CA THR A 25 6.99 20.58 -2.18
C THR A 25 7.60 19.23 -2.53
N GLU A 26 8.51 18.73 -1.69
CA GLU A 26 9.07 17.40 -1.87
C GLU A 26 7.87 16.47 -1.96
N SER A 27 7.62 15.97 -3.17
CA SER A 27 6.60 14.96 -3.37
C SER A 27 6.99 13.81 -2.45
N PRO A 28 6.06 13.27 -1.63
CA PRO A 28 6.39 12.15 -0.76
C PRO A 28 7.09 11.07 -1.60
N PRO A 29 8.17 10.46 -1.09
CA PRO A 29 8.97 9.53 -1.87
C PRO A 29 8.05 8.49 -2.52
N PRO A 30 8.24 8.17 -3.81
CA PRO A 30 7.35 7.27 -4.54
C PRO A 30 7.21 5.99 -3.73
N ARG A 31 5.96 5.65 -3.39
CA ARG A 31 5.64 4.46 -2.60
C ARG A 31 6.26 3.26 -3.31
N ARG A 32 7.28 2.66 -2.69
CA ARG A 32 7.99 1.50 -3.25
C ARG A 32 6.96 0.41 -3.50
N THR A 33 6.83 0.08 -4.77
CA THR A 33 5.87 -0.89 -5.25
C THR A 33 6.49 -2.29 -5.13
N HIS A 34 5.73 -3.27 -4.65
CA HIS A 34 6.18 -4.64 -4.51
C HIS A 34 5.66 -5.48 -5.67
N LEU A 35 6.54 -6.28 -6.27
CA LEU A 35 6.14 -7.32 -7.20
C LEU A 35 5.83 -8.59 -6.41
N VAL A 36 4.65 -9.16 -6.62
CA VAL A 36 4.18 -10.38 -5.96
C VAL A 36 3.97 -11.43 -7.03
N THR A 37 4.67 -12.55 -6.90
CA THR A 37 4.46 -13.72 -7.75
C THR A 37 3.52 -14.68 -7.02
N VAL A 38 2.39 -14.95 -7.64
CA VAL A 38 1.37 -15.88 -7.18
C VAL A 38 1.38 -17.08 -8.10
N VAL A 39 1.67 -18.26 -7.55
CA VAL A 39 1.58 -19.51 -8.30
C VAL A 39 0.31 -20.23 -7.89
N THR A 40 -0.50 -20.57 -8.88
CA THR A 40 -1.75 -21.31 -8.70
C THR A 40 -1.62 -22.71 -9.28
N ARG A 41 -2.29 -23.69 -8.68
CA ARG A 41 -2.51 -25.02 -9.26
C ARG A 41 -3.86 -25.57 -8.87
N ALA A 42 -4.47 -26.39 -9.72
CA ALA A 42 -5.66 -27.13 -9.35
C ALA A 42 -5.34 -28.24 -8.33
N LEU A 43 -6.20 -28.40 -7.32
CA LEU A 43 -6.14 -29.48 -6.33
C LEU A 43 -7.13 -30.63 -6.65
N GLY A 44 -8.14 -30.34 -7.47
CA GLY A 44 -9.18 -31.26 -7.93
C GLY A 44 -9.79 -30.72 -9.23
N GLY A 45 -10.48 -31.57 -10.00
CA GLY A 45 -10.93 -31.25 -11.36
C GLY A 45 -9.81 -31.34 -12.39
N GLN A 46 -10.08 -31.95 -13.54
CA GLN A 46 -9.10 -31.99 -14.64
C GLN A 46 -9.10 -30.70 -15.46
N ASP A 47 -10.09 -29.84 -15.25
CA ASP A 47 -10.26 -28.59 -15.97
C ASP A 47 -10.48 -27.40 -15.03
N GLN A 48 -10.00 -26.21 -15.42
CA GLN A 48 -10.20 -24.96 -14.66
C GLN A 48 -11.68 -24.53 -14.63
N SER A 49 -12.45 -25.07 -15.57
CA SER A 49 -13.90 -24.92 -15.73
C SER A 49 -14.73 -25.90 -14.89
N ASP A 50 -14.10 -26.91 -14.26
CA ASP A 50 -14.86 -27.92 -13.50
C ASP A 50 -15.50 -27.27 -12.27
N PRO A 51 -16.83 -27.33 -12.12
CA PRO A 51 -17.51 -26.87 -10.91
C PRO A 51 -17.12 -27.79 -9.75
N GLY A 52 -16.09 -27.39 -9.00
CA GLY A 52 -15.45 -28.18 -7.95
C GLY A 52 -13.92 -28.19 -7.99
N ALA A 53 -13.31 -27.56 -9.01
CA ALA A 53 -11.86 -27.42 -9.10
C ALA A 53 -11.34 -26.31 -8.17
N THR A 54 -10.89 -26.68 -6.98
CA THR A 54 -10.23 -25.74 -6.05
C THR A 54 -8.83 -25.39 -6.57
N LEU A 55 -8.52 -24.10 -6.63
CA LEU A 55 -7.18 -23.59 -6.89
C LEU A 55 -6.46 -23.34 -5.58
N ARG A 56 -5.18 -23.73 -5.50
CA ARG A 56 -4.28 -23.30 -4.43
C ARG A 56 -3.35 -22.23 -4.92
N GLU A 57 -3.43 -21.06 -4.32
CA GLU A 57 -2.44 -19.99 -4.42
C GLU A 57 -1.30 -20.23 -3.44
N ARG A 58 -0.09 -19.84 -3.87
CA ARG A 58 1.06 -19.64 -2.99
C ARG A 58 1.86 -18.41 -3.39
N TYR A 59 2.22 -17.58 -2.41
CA TYR A 59 3.12 -16.42 -2.60
C TYR A 59 4.00 -16.17 -1.36
N TRP A 60 5.12 -15.47 -1.55
CA TRP A 60 6.00 -15.06 -0.45
C TRP A 60 5.56 -13.72 0.13
N ASN A 61 5.28 -13.65 1.43
CA ASN A 61 5.01 -12.40 2.11
C ASN A 61 6.32 -11.80 2.64
N PRO A 62 6.81 -10.68 2.07
CA PRO A 62 8.10 -10.09 2.46
C PRO A 62 8.11 -9.54 3.89
N HIS A 63 6.96 -9.13 4.42
CA HIS A 63 6.87 -8.60 5.78
C HIS A 63 6.87 -9.70 6.82
N GLU A 64 6.04 -10.72 6.63
CA GLU A 64 5.96 -11.85 7.55
C GLU A 64 7.12 -12.84 7.37
N ARG A 65 7.92 -12.68 6.31
CA ARG A 65 9.05 -13.54 5.93
C ARG A 65 8.66 -15.01 5.90
N ARG A 66 7.47 -15.30 5.35
CA ARG A 66 6.94 -16.66 5.21
C ARG A 66 6.19 -16.83 3.89
N TRP A 67 6.02 -18.09 3.52
CA TRP A 67 5.09 -18.46 2.46
C TRP A 67 3.66 -18.42 3.00
N ASN A 68 2.78 -17.80 2.24
CA ASN A 68 1.34 -17.84 2.45
C ASN A 68 0.73 -18.73 1.38
N GLU A 69 -0.28 -19.51 1.80
CA GLU A 69 -1.06 -20.38 0.93
C GLU A 69 -2.54 -20.14 1.20
N ALA A 70 -3.34 -20.13 0.15
CA ALA A 70 -4.78 -19.93 0.23
C ALA A 70 -5.49 -20.72 -0.86
N ASP A 71 -6.71 -21.16 -0.56
CA ASP A 71 -7.55 -21.91 -1.49
C ASP A 71 -8.66 -21.02 -2.05
N PHE A 72 -8.94 -21.18 -3.33
CA PHE A 72 -9.95 -20.42 -4.05
C PHE A 72 -10.81 -21.36 -4.89
N ASP A 73 -12.09 -21.04 -5.01
CA ASP A 73 -13.03 -21.82 -5.81
C ASP A 73 -12.84 -21.62 -7.32
N SER A 74 -12.19 -20.52 -7.73
CA SER A 74 -11.96 -20.20 -9.13
C SER A 74 -10.86 -19.14 -9.32
N MET A 75 -10.38 -18.98 -10.55
CA MET A 75 -9.46 -17.89 -10.91
C MET A 75 -10.15 -16.51 -10.75
N GLU A 76 -11.45 -16.43 -11.06
CA GLU A 76 -12.22 -15.21 -10.88
C GLU A 76 -12.24 -14.77 -9.41
N SER A 77 -12.46 -15.71 -8.48
CA SER A 77 -12.46 -15.43 -7.04
C SER A 77 -11.10 -14.93 -6.55
N LEU A 78 -10.01 -15.48 -7.09
CA LEU A 78 -8.64 -15.04 -6.78
C LEU A 78 -8.37 -13.63 -7.31
N LEU A 79 -8.73 -13.36 -8.57
CA LEU A 79 -8.54 -12.04 -9.18
C LEU A 79 -9.37 -10.96 -8.48
N ARG A 80 -10.61 -11.26 -8.10
CA ARG A 80 -11.44 -10.36 -7.29
C ARG A 80 -10.74 -10.00 -5.97
N ARG A 81 -10.24 -11.00 -5.24
CA ARG A 81 -9.55 -10.80 -3.96
C ARG A 81 -8.32 -9.90 -4.06
N HIS A 82 -7.53 -10.03 -5.11
CA HIS A 82 -6.28 -9.29 -5.25
C HIS A 82 -6.45 -7.96 -5.99
N VAL A 83 -7.19 -7.94 -7.10
CA VAL A 83 -7.34 -6.75 -7.94
C VAL A 83 -8.41 -5.82 -7.38
N GLU A 84 -9.60 -6.35 -7.08
CA GLU A 84 -10.73 -5.52 -6.67
C GLU A 84 -10.64 -5.16 -5.19
N GLU A 85 -10.37 -6.15 -4.32
CA GLU A 85 -10.38 -5.94 -2.87
C GLU A 85 -9.05 -5.41 -2.33
N ALA A 86 -7.91 -5.96 -2.80
CA ALA A 86 -6.58 -5.50 -2.37
C ALA A 86 -6.01 -4.36 -3.22
N GLY A 87 -6.64 -4.04 -4.36
CA GLY A 87 -6.19 -2.95 -5.25
C GLY A 87 -4.88 -3.24 -5.97
N TRP A 88 -4.48 -4.51 -6.10
CA TRP A 88 -3.27 -4.90 -6.82
C TRP A 88 -3.47 -4.79 -8.33
N GLU A 89 -2.43 -4.40 -9.04
CA GLU A 89 -2.45 -4.34 -10.51
C GLU A 89 -1.81 -5.61 -11.08
N LEU A 90 -2.56 -6.38 -11.88
CA LEU A 90 -2.03 -7.55 -12.58
C LEU A 90 -1.14 -7.10 -13.75
N LEU A 91 0.15 -7.46 -13.72
CA LEU A 91 1.12 -7.10 -14.76
C LEU A 91 1.33 -8.22 -15.78
N GLN A 92 1.32 -9.47 -15.32
CA GLN A 92 1.60 -10.62 -16.17
C GLN A 92 0.83 -11.84 -15.69
N GLU A 93 0.36 -12.61 -16.66
CA GLU A 93 -0.19 -13.96 -16.48
C GLU A 93 0.57 -14.92 -17.40
N GLN A 94 1.08 -16.01 -16.85
CA GLN A 94 1.85 -17.01 -17.57
C GLN A 94 1.43 -18.42 -17.16
N ARG A 95 1.10 -19.27 -18.14
CA ARG A 95 0.91 -20.71 -17.90
C ARG A 95 2.25 -21.39 -17.70
N LEU A 96 2.31 -22.30 -16.72
CA LEU A 96 3.51 -23.09 -16.42
C LEU A 96 3.43 -24.48 -17.06
N ASP A 97 4.56 -25.17 -17.14
CA ASP A 97 4.68 -26.56 -17.63
C ASP A 97 4.14 -27.61 -16.64
N ALA A 98 3.09 -27.27 -15.89
CA ALA A 98 2.38 -28.17 -15.00
C ALA A 98 0.86 -28.05 -15.25
N PRO A 99 0.09 -29.14 -15.09
CA PRO A 99 -1.35 -29.13 -15.33
C PRO A 99 -2.05 -28.02 -14.54
N LEU A 100 -2.75 -27.16 -15.28
CA LEU A 100 -3.54 -26.05 -14.73
C LEU A 100 -2.75 -25.10 -13.82
N ALA A 101 -1.42 -25.07 -13.95
CA ALA A 101 -0.58 -24.18 -13.19
C ALA A 101 -0.40 -22.83 -13.89
N VAL A 102 -0.66 -21.76 -13.18
CA VAL A 102 -0.56 -20.38 -13.68
C VAL A 102 0.25 -19.55 -12.69
N GLU A 103 1.22 -18.82 -13.21
CA GLU A 103 1.94 -17.77 -12.52
C GLU A 103 1.31 -16.41 -12.84
N LEU A 104 1.00 -15.64 -11.80
CA LEU A 104 0.52 -14.28 -11.88
C LEU A 104 1.53 -13.35 -11.21
N ILE A 105 1.87 -12.25 -11.87
CA ILE A 105 2.73 -11.21 -11.31
C ILE A 105 1.90 -9.97 -11.09
N PHE A 106 1.77 -9.60 -9.82
CA PHE A 106 1.05 -8.41 -9.38
C PHE A 106 2.01 -7.31 -8.97
N LYS A 107 1.53 -6.10 -9.13
CA LYS A 107 2.08 -4.87 -8.60
C LYS A 107 1.24 -4.44 -7.40
N ALA A 108 1.79 -4.64 -6.21
CA ALA A 108 1.13 -4.41 -4.92
C ALA A 108 1.72 -3.20 -4.18
N HIS A 109 0.93 -2.59 -3.30
CA HIS A 109 1.39 -1.49 -2.46
C HIS A 109 2.08 -2.03 -1.21
N ARG A 110 3.09 -1.29 -0.70
CA ARG A 110 3.80 -1.67 0.52
C ARG A 110 2.88 -1.82 1.75
N VAL A 111 1.81 -1.03 1.80
CA VAL A 111 0.84 -1.08 2.91
C VAL A 111 0.17 -2.43 3.02
N ASP A 112 0.03 -3.16 1.90
CA ASP A 112 -0.63 -4.47 1.84
C ASP A 112 0.19 -5.56 2.53
N PHE A 113 1.49 -5.32 2.71
CA PHE A 113 2.37 -6.22 3.45
C PHE A 113 2.64 -5.74 4.86
N THR A 114 2.35 -4.49 5.22
CA THR A 114 2.58 -4.04 6.60
C THR A 114 1.47 -4.53 7.52
N ARG A 115 1.83 -4.98 8.74
CA ARG A 115 0.83 -5.15 9.79
C ARG A 115 0.07 -3.82 9.96
N PRO A 116 -1.27 -3.80 9.94
CA PRO A 116 -2.01 -2.57 10.18
C PRO A 116 -1.61 -2.00 11.54
N SER A 117 -1.36 -0.69 11.60
CA SER A 117 -1.02 -0.04 12.87
C SER A 117 -2.23 -0.11 13.81
N ARG A 118 -2.00 0.05 15.12
CA ARG A 118 -3.11 0.16 16.07
C ARG A 118 -4.09 1.26 15.65
N GLU A 119 -3.61 2.44 15.23
CA GLU A 119 -4.51 3.51 14.77
C GLU A 119 -5.27 3.18 13.48
N GLN A 120 -4.70 2.33 12.61
CA GLN A 120 -5.38 1.83 11.41
C GLN A 120 -6.52 0.88 11.82
N ILE A 121 -6.22 -0.11 12.67
CA ILE A 121 -7.20 -1.08 13.17
C ILE A 121 -8.35 -0.36 13.88
N LEU A 122 -8.03 0.62 14.73
CA LEU A 122 -9.04 1.39 15.46
C LEU A 122 -9.93 2.19 14.52
N ARG A 123 -9.36 2.88 13.51
CA ARG A 123 -10.15 3.55 12.47
C ARG A 123 -11.08 2.59 11.72
N ASP A 124 -10.59 1.40 11.37
CA ASP A 124 -11.37 0.43 10.59
C ASP A 124 -12.58 -0.12 11.39
N ILE A 125 -12.46 -0.23 12.72
CA ILE A 125 -13.57 -0.63 13.61
C ILE A 125 -14.39 0.57 14.14
N GLY A 126 -14.11 1.78 13.66
CA GLY A 126 -14.81 3.00 14.07
C GLY A 126 -14.52 3.45 15.50
N MET A 127 -13.37 3.07 16.06
CA MET A 127 -12.91 3.45 17.40
C MET A 127 -11.71 4.40 17.33
N THR A 128 -11.57 5.20 18.36
CA THR A 128 -10.40 6.03 18.61
C THR A 128 -9.52 5.40 19.70
N PRO A 129 -8.25 5.82 19.84
CA PRO A 129 -7.42 5.42 20.97
C PRO A 129 -8.03 5.77 22.33
N ASP A 130 -8.80 6.86 22.40
CA ASP A 130 -9.48 7.30 23.62
C ASP A 130 -10.64 6.36 23.96
N ASP A 131 -11.47 5.98 22.98
CA ASP A 131 -12.54 5.00 23.17
C ASP A 131 -12.02 3.66 23.72
N VAL A 132 -10.83 3.24 23.29
CA VAL A 132 -10.19 2.02 23.81
C VAL A 132 -9.72 2.22 25.25
N SER A 133 -9.22 3.41 25.59
CA SER A 133 -8.74 3.71 26.94
C SER A 133 -9.92 3.73 27.92
N ASP A 134 -11.02 4.37 27.55
CA ASP A 134 -12.27 4.39 28.32
C ASP A 134 -12.84 2.96 28.53
N LEU A 135 -12.77 2.11 27.49
CA LEU A 135 -13.24 0.73 27.57
C LEU A 135 -12.38 -0.11 28.54
N LEU A 136 -11.06 0.08 28.52
CA LEU A 136 -10.14 -0.62 29.42
C LEU A 136 -10.30 -0.17 30.87
N GLU A 137 -10.47 1.13 31.12
CA GLU A 137 -10.76 1.65 32.46
C GLU A 137 -12.09 1.15 33.01
N HIS A 138 -13.10 0.93 32.15
CA HIS A 138 -14.37 0.36 32.57
C HIS A 138 -14.22 -1.11 32.96
N VAL A 139 -13.51 -1.92 32.15
CA VAL A 139 -13.26 -3.34 32.44
C VAL A 139 -12.46 -3.53 33.73
N ASP A 140 -11.42 -2.72 33.96
CA ASP A 140 -10.62 -2.80 35.19
C ASP A 140 -11.47 -2.51 36.43
N ARG A 141 -12.38 -1.52 36.34
CA ARG A 141 -13.31 -1.18 37.43
C ARG A 141 -14.30 -2.31 37.72
N GLU A 142 -14.83 -2.96 36.68
CA GLU A 142 -15.74 -4.10 36.84
C GLU A 142 -15.05 -5.33 37.44
N GLN A 143 -13.75 -5.52 37.20
CA GLN A 143 -12.96 -6.61 37.79
C GLN A 143 -12.58 -6.36 39.26
N GLU A 144 -12.46 -5.10 39.69
CA GLU A 144 -12.21 -4.75 41.10
C GLU A 144 -13.47 -4.86 41.98
N GLU A 145 -14.66 -4.84 41.38
CA GLU A 145 -15.96 -4.95 42.05
C GLU A 145 -16.49 -6.40 42.16
N THR A 146 -15.75 -7.39 41.65
CA THR A 146 -16.09 -8.83 41.69
C THR A 146 -15.16 -9.63 42.61
#